data_AF-A0A2D6HDJ0-F1
#
_entry.id   AF-A0A2D6HDJ0-F1
#
_cell.length_a   1.000
_cell.length_b   1.000
_cell.length_c   1.000
_cell.angle_alpha   90.00
_cell.angle_beta   90.00
_cell.angle_gamma   90.00
#
_symmetry.space_group_name_H-M   'P 1'
#
loop_
_entity.id
_entity.type
_entity.pdbx_description
1 polymer ?
#
loop_
_entity_poly.entity_id
_entity_poly.type
_entity_poly.pdbx_seq_one_letter_code
_entity_poly.pdbx_strand_id
1 'polypeptide(L)'
;MIPSPLHPFRALSVLLFSLVMVGCSVTVTRSRSSHISDWALREGGVASTSHSEGGVTEYEVRWMEGGVVTELHTLGEVEFRPDERGVERLIPGGFLRVERMEDSGRWALSLEPAEDGALLMTFTRHGGPAEFDAEAEEAFAEIIAQVFRFTPLGAEPRVRRLLAEGGAQRVLDEAGGLAADSVRRVYYSSLIEAHGDDAAVVRAAVECAADSISSTSGLASLLISAVERAPQDHGLTATLCEASARLSTNSSRAELVEAIAARRVIDENDALHLLEAVAGLSTMSIKSRLLVDLLDDIPPDDAILREVLRITLTITSPKGLADTLHALYERRGLSDELRLDIVSSLTRISSNGMRTSLLVHMLRTAEGSERFFSVALKVADGISSISGKEQALDALLDRDDLDRATLEQAGKVIARISSSSARSRLRQRLLEQAFDD
;
A
#
# COMPACT_ATOMS: atom_id res chain seq x y z
N MET A 1 45.22 23.93 33.19
CA MET A 1 43.80 24.23 33.52
C MET A 1 43.35 25.34 32.61
N ILE A 2 42.78 24.95 31.47
CA ILE A 2 42.27 25.80 30.39
C ILE A 2 40.95 25.14 29.98
N PRO A 3 39.81 25.84 29.93
CA PRO A 3 38.66 25.34 29.23
C PRO A 3 38.64 25.92 27.82
N SER A 4 38.73 25.02 26.84
CA SER A 4 38.39 25.29 25.44
C SER A 4 36.91 24.98 25.17
N PRO A 5 36.32 25.55 24.09
CA PRO A 5 34.88 25.64 23.87
C PRO A 5 34.37 24.74 22.73
N LEU A 6 33.04 24.80 22.49
CA LEU A 6 32.25 24.38 21.31
C LEU A 6 31.69 22.94 21.31
N HIS A 7 30.37 22.79 21.46
CA HIS A 7 29.41 22.77 20.32
C HIS A 7 27.94 22.72 20.79
N PRO A 8 26.97 23.17 19.96
CA PRO A 8 25.60 23.45 20.35
C PRO A 8 24.68 22.22 20.25
N PHE A 9 23.89 21.99 21.30
CA PHE A 9 22.71 21.11 21.24
C PHE A 9 21.64 21.77 20.37
N ARG A 10 21.33 21.15 19.23
CA ARG A 10 20.09 21.38 18.49
C ARG A 10 18.95 20.71 19.26
N ALA A 11 18.22 21.49 20.07
CA ALA A 11 16.88 21.14 20.50
C ALA A 11 15.92 21.60 19.40
N LEU A 12 15.53 20.69 18.49
CA LEU A 12 14.41 20.92 17.59
C LEU A 12 13.19 20.25 18.22
N SER A 13 12.46 21.02 19.04
CA SER A 13 11.13 20.64 19.51
C SER A 13 10.18 20.66 18.32
N VAL A 14 9.94 19.49 17.72
CA VAL A 14 8.86 19.31 16.75
C VAL A 14 7.58 19.05 17.54
N LEU A 15 6.78 20.11 17.70
CA LEU A 15 5.36 20.00 18.03
C LEU A 15 4.66 19.39 16.82
N LEU A 16 4.40 18.08 16.86
CA LEU A 16 3.57 17.40 15.88
C LEU A 16 2.10 17.69 16.20
N PHE A 17 1.52 18.70 15.55
CA PHE A 17 0.07 18.86 15.47
C PHE A 17 -0.40 17.92 14.36
N SER A 18 -0.96 16.76 14.74
CA SER A 18 -1.60 15.85 13.79
C SER A 18 -2.93 16.45 13.34
N LEU A 19 -2.92 17.16 12.21
CA LEU A 19 -4.11 17.48 11.45
C LEU A 19 -4.39 16.29 10.52
N VAL A 20 -5.39 15.47 10.86
CA VAL A 20 -5.87 14.39 10.00
C VAL A 20 -6.55 15.03 8.79
N MET A 21 -5.78 15.29 7.74
CA MET A 21 -6.30 15.67 6.43
C MET A 21 -6.69 14.40 5.69
N VAL A 22 -7.99 14.15 5.59
CA VAL A 22 -8.57 13.10 4.75
C VAL A 22 -8.12 13.36 3.31
N GLY A 23 -7.19 12.54 2.83
CA GLY A 23 -6.69 12.57 1.46
C GLY A 23 -7.76 12.17 0.46
N CYS A 24 -8.54 13.14 -0.02
CA CYS A 24 -9.26 13.00 -1.28
C CYS A 24 -8.24 12.86 -2.42
N SER A 25 -8.33 11.79 -3.21
CA SER A 25 -7.64 11.72 -4.50
C SER A 25 -8.18 12.86 -5.38
N VAL A 26 -7.38 13.93 -5.52
CA VAL A 26 -7.72 15.06 -6.37
C VAL A 26 -7.42 14.69 -7.81
N THR A 27 -8.45 14.43 -8.61
CA THR A 27 -8.32 14.60 -10.07
C THR A 27 -8.58 16.07 -10.37
N VAL A 28 -7.53 16.88 -10.43
CA VAL A 28 -7.63 18.27 -10.91
C VAL A 28 -7.76 18.24 -12.44
N THR A 29 -8.96 18.20 -12.98
CA THR A 29 -9.21 18.79 -14.30
C THR A 29 -9.44 20.28 -14.10
N ARG A 30 -8.37 21.07 -14.31
CA ARG A 30 -8.45 22.53 -14.28
C ARG A 30 -9.21 23.01 -15.52
N SER A 31 -10.53 23.13 -15.42
CA SER A 31 -11.35 23.84 -16.41
C SER A 31 -12.25 24.83 -15.69
N ARG A 32 -12.09 26.12 -16.02
CA ARG A 32 -13.01 27.19 -15.64
C ARG A 32 -14.26 27.07 -16.51
N SER A 33 -15.09 26.07 -16.23
CA SER A 33 -16.50 25.96 -16.60
C SER A 33 -17.01 24.63 -16.03
N SER A 34 -17.96 24.70 -15.11
CA SER A 34 -18.67 23.58 -14.51
C SER A 34 -19.52 22.86 -15.55
N HIS A 35 -18.93 21.89 -16.23
CA HIS A 35 -19.68 20.86 -16.94
C HIS A 35 -19.35 19.52 -16.30
N ILE A 36 -20.22 19.08 -15.37
CA ILE A 36 -20.31 17.67 -15.03
C ILE A 36 -20.52 16.93 -16.35
N SER A 37 -19.60 16.03 -16.69
CA SER A 37 -19.48 15.47 -18.02
C SER A 37 -20.62 14.49 -18.35
N ASP A 38 -20.99 14.40 -19.63
CA ASP A 38 -22.10 13.61 -20.20
C ASP A 38 -22.12 12.10 -19.83
N TRP A 39 -21.06 11.54 -19.23
CA TRP A 39 -21.03 10.13 -18.82
C TRP A 39 -21.97 9.81 -17.65
N ALA A 40 -22.37 10.82 -16.87
CA ALA A 40 -23.39 10.70 -15.81
C ALA A 40 -24.81 10.41 -16.37
N LEU A 41 -24.99 10.41 -17.70
CA LEU A 41 -26.24 10.09 -18.39
C LEU A 41 -26.36 8.61 -18.79
N ARG A 42 -25.59 7.72 -18.14
CA ARG A 42 -25.81 6.27 -18.22
C ARG A 42 -26.57 5.82 -16.99
N GLU A 43 -27.44 4.81 -17.16
CA GLU A 43 -28.19 4.21 -16.06
C GLU A 43 -27.24 3.80 -14.91
N GLY A 44 -27.47 4.33 -13.71
CA GLY A 44 -26.63 4.12 -12.53
C GLY A 44 -25.32 4.93 -12.48
N GLY A 45 -25.12 5.86 -13.42
CA GLY A 45 -23.96 6.77 -13.42
C GLY A 45 -24.09 7.84 -12.33
N VAL A 46 -23.00 8.11 -11.61
CA VAL A 46 -22.92 9.14 -10.56
C VAL A 46 -21.64 9.95 -10.76
N ALA A 47 -21.75 11.27 -10.88
CA ALA A 47 -20.61 12.17 -10.97
C ALA A 47 -20.70 13.24 -9.88
N SER A 48 -19.64 13.44 -9.10
CA SER A 48 -19.61 14.41 -8.01
C SER A 48 -18.36 15.28 -8.03
N THR A 49 -18.49 16.52 -7.62
CA THR A 49 -17.40 17.46 -7.33
C THR A 49 -17.60 18.04 -5.94
N SER A 50 -16.50 18.21 -5.21
CA SER A 50 -16.50 18.83 -3.89
C SER A 50 -15.41 19.90 -3.82
N HIS A 51 -15.75 21.10 -3.39
CA HIS A 51 -14.82 22.17 -3.10
C HIS A 51 -14.90 22.54 -1.63
N SER A 52 -13.78 22.84 -0.97
CA SER A 52 -13.79 23.23 0.44
C SER A 52 -12.89 24.43 0.63
N GLU A 53 -13.47 25.51 1.15
CA GLU A 53 -12.78 26.77 1.43
C GLU A 53 -13.28 27.30 2.78
N GLY A 54 -12.36 27.71 3.65
CA GLY A 54 -12.71 28.30 4.95
C GLY A 54 -13.50 27.38 5.90
N GLY A 55 -13.42 26.06 5.72
CA GLY A 55 -14.17 25.09 6.54
C GLY A 55 -15.61 24.85 6.08
N VAL A 56 -16.03 25.46 4.96
CA VAL A 56 -17.31 25.21 4.32
C VAL A 56 -17.07 24.37 3.06
N THR A 57 -17.87 23.30 2.90
CA THR A 57 -17.80 22.42 1.74
C THR A 57 -18.97 22.69 0.81
N GLU A 58 -18.67 23.00 -0.44
CA GLU A 58 -19.62 22.98 -1.55
C GLU A 58 -19.55 21.59 -2.20
N TYR A 59 -20.70 20.96 -2.38
CA TYR A 59 -20.82 19.63 -2.96
C TYR A 59 -21.85 19.65 -4.08
N GLU A 60 -21.43 19.26 -5.27
CA GLU A 60 -22.29 19.08 -6.43
C GLU A 60 -22.24 17.62 -6.84
N VAL A 61 -23.39 17.01 -7.06
CA VAL A 61 -23.48 15.64 -7.56
C VAL A 61 -24.65 15.51 -8.51
N ARG A 62 -24.44 14.71 -9.55
CA ARG A 62 -25.44 14.37 -10.55
C ARG A 62 -25.46 12.86 -10.73
N TRP A 63 -26.65 12.29 -10.77
CA TRP A 63 -26.82 10.87 -11.07
C TRP A 63 -28.04 10.62 -11.94
N MET A 64 -28.08 9.43 -12.56
CA MET A 64 -29.22 8.95 -13.33
C MET A 64 -29.71 7.60 -12.79
N GLU A 65 -30.99 7.51 -12.46
CA GLU A 65 -31.66 6.27 -12.03
C GLU A 65 -33.07 6.22 -12.62
N GLY A 66 -33.44 5.12 -13.27
CA GLY A 66 -34.75 4.91 -13.87
C GLY A 66 -35.10 5.90 -14.98
N GLY A 67 -34.10 6.39 -15.74
CA GLY A 67 -34.28 7.44 -16.74
C GLY A 67 -34.50 8.85 -16.16
N VAL A 68 -34.40 9.01 -14.84
CA VAL A 68 -34.50 10.31 -14.15
C VAL A 68 -33.09 10.82 -13.86
N VAL A 69 -32.80 12.04 -14.27
CA VAL A 69 -31.55 12.73 -13.91
C VAL A 69 -31.81 13.60 -12.70
N THR A 70 -31.03 13.39 -11.64
CA THR A 70 -31.10 14.20 -10.42
C THR A 70 -29.79 14.94 -10.23
N GLU A 71 -29.88 16.22 -9.93
CA GLU A 71 -28.76 17.08 -9.54
C GLU A 71 -28.98 17.56 -8.11
N LEU A 72 -27.97 17.40 -7.27
CA LEU A 72 -27.93 17.91 -5.91
C LEU A 72 -26.76 18.89 -5.80
N HIS A 73 -27.04 20.05 -5.22
CA HIS A 73 -26.05 21.06 -4.87
C HIS A 73 -26.24 21.45 -3.42
N THR A 74 -25.20 21.34 -2.61
CA THR A 74 -25.24 21.70 -1.20
C THR A 74 -24.06 22.60 -0.84
N LEU A 75 -24.30 23.56 0.04
CA LEU A 75 -23.26 24.35 0.67
C LEU A 75 -23.35 24.16 2.18
N GLY A 76 -22.27 23.65 2.77
CA GLY A 76 -22.17 23.39 4.20
C GLY A 76 -22.74 22.05 4.64
N GLU A 77 -22.79 21.84 5.94
CA GLU A 77 -23.32 20.62 6.55
C GLU A 77 -24.85 20.59 6.47
N VAL A 78 -25.38 19.42 6.10
CA VAL A 78 -26.81 19.13 5.98
C VAL A 78 -27.17 18.07 7.01
N GLU A 79 -28.08 18.41 7.91
CA GLU A 79 -28.64 17.46 8.87
C GLU A 79 -29.95 16.92 8.33
N PHE A 80 -29.98 15.61 8.08
CA PHE A 80 -31.16 14.90 7.63
C PHE A 80 -32.02 14.45 8.81
N ARG A 81 -33.33 14.38 8.59
CA ARG A 81 -34.27 13.86 9.59
C ARG A 81 -33.98 12.39 9.93
N PRO A 82 -34.28 11.93 11.14
CA PRO A 82 -34.09 10.53 11.53
C PRO A 82 -34.86 9.51 10.69
N ASP A 83 -35.99 9.92 10.10
CA ASP A 83 -36.79 9.09 9.19
C ASP A 83 -36.21 9.01 7.77
N GLU A 84 -35.14 9.76 7.49
CA GLU A 84 -34.45 9.80 6.19
C GLU A 84 -35.33 10.23 5.03
N ARG A 85 -36.39 11.00 5.30
CA ARG A 85 -37.34 11.48 4.29
C ARG A 85 -37.22 12.98 4.02
N GLY A 86 -36.27 13.66 4.65
CA GLY A 86 -36.07 15.10 4.46
C GLY A 86 -34.90 15.68 5.23
N VAL A 87 -34.82 17.01 5.20
CA VAL A 87 -33.81 17.80 5.91
C VAL A 87 -34.41 18.31 7.22
N GLU A 88 -33.62 18.24 8.28
CA GLU A 88 -33.93 18.78 9.60
C GLU A 88 -33.32 20.16 9.78
N ARG A 89 -32.04 20.33 9.42
CA ARG A 89 -31.30 21.58 9.60
C ARG A 89 -30.23 21.78 8.53
N LEU A 90 -29.96 23.04 8.23
CA LEU A 90 -28.82 23.52 7.43
C LEU A 90 -27.98 24.46 8.29
N ILE A 91 -26.66 24.51 8.06
CA ILE A 91 -25.81 25.52 8.71
C ILE A 91 -26.21 26.94 8.28
N PRO A 92 -26.01 27.98 9.11
CA PRO A 92 -26.26 29.37 8.71
C PRO A 92 -25.50 29.74 7.43
N GLY A 93 -26.22 30.30 6.45
CA GLY A 93 -25.67 30.66 5.13
C GLY A 93 -25.42 29.49 4.18
N GLY A 94 -25.74 28.25 4.59
CA GLY A 94 -25.76 27.08 3.72
C GLY A 94 -27.04 26.96 2.92
N PHE A 95 -27.07 26.02 1.98
CA PHE A 95 -28.28 25.68 1.24
C PHE A 95 -28.25 24.22 0.76
N LEU A 96 -29.42 23.69 0.41
CA LEU A 96 -29.56 22.46 -0.35
C LEU A 96 -30.50 22.71 -1.52
N ARG A 97 -30.04 22.42 -2.72
CA ARG A 97 -30.82 22.51 -3.94
C ARG A 97 -30.85 21.15 -4.64
N VAL A 98 -32.03 20.72 -5.01
CA VAL A 98 -32.28 19.52 -5.78
C VAL A 98 -33.00 19.91 -7.06
N GLU A 99 -32.55 19.35 -8.17
CA GLU A 99 -33.19 19.48 -9.48
C GLU A 99 -33.39 18.10 -10.07
N ARG A 100 -34.63 17.76 -10.40
CA ARG A 100 -35.02 16.47 -10.98
C ARG A 100 -35.54 16.69 -12.40
N MET A 101 -35.01 15.92 -13.34
CA MET A 101 -35.32 15.99 -14.76
C MET A 101 -35.76 14.62 -15.28
N GLU A 102 -36.93 14.58 -15.90
CA GLU A 102 -37.57 13.38 -16.44
C GLU A 102 -38.39 13.76 -17.69
N ASP A 103 -38.87 12.76 -18.45
CA ASP A 103 -39.63 12.99 -19.69
C ASP A 103 -40.91 13.82 -19.46
N SER A 104 -41.54 13.65 -18.29
CA SER A 104 -42.71 14.41 -17.84
C SER A 104 -42.40 15.87 -17.57
N GLY A 105 -41.14 16.23 -17.29
CA GLY A 105 -40.72 17.60 -17.07
C GLY A 105 -39.60 17.75 -16.05
N ARG A 106 -39.50 18.96 -15.48
CA ARG A 106 -38.47 19.32 -14.51
C ARG A 106 -39.11 19.92 -13.28
N TRP A 107 -38.61 19.57 -12.11
CA TRP A 107 -38.88 20.31 -10.89
C TRP A 107 -37.60 20.59 -10.12
N ALA A 108 -37.62 21.65 -9.31
CA ALA A 108 -36.52 22.00 -8.44
C ALA A 108 -37.02 22.41 -7.05
N LEU A 109 -36.28 22.00 -6.03
CA LEU A 109 -36.48 22.34 -4.63
C LEU A 109 -35.22 23.03 -4.11
N SER A 110 -35.38 24.20 -3.49
CA SER A 110 -34.31 24.89 -2.77
C SER A 110 -34.70 25.04 -1.31
N LEU A 111 -33.77 24.66 -0.43
CA LEU A 111 -33.88 24.81 1.02
C LEU A 111 -32.76 25.73 1.50
N GLU A 112 -33.15 26.78 2.23
CA GLU A 112 -32.25 27.75 2.84
C GLU A 112 -32.65 27.97 4.31
N PRO A 113 -31.71 28.18 5.24
CA PRO A 113 -32.03 28.52 6.62
C PRO A 113 -32.54 29.95 6.74
N ALA A 114 -33.67 30.14 7.41
CA ALA A 114 -34.14 31.44 7.89
C ALA A 114 -33.31 31.94 9.08
N GLU A 115 -33.49 33.22 9.46
CA GLU A 115 -32.84 33.82 10.62
C GLU A 115 -33.17 33.10 11.95
N ASP A 116 -34.34 32.48 12.06
CA ASP A 116 -34.78 31.71 13.23
C ASP A 116 -34.37 30.22 13.17
N GLY A 117 -33.66 29.81 12.11
CA GLY A 117 -33.24 28.43 11.88
C GLY A 117 -34.30 27.53 11.22
N ALA A 118 -35.49 28.04 10.90
CA ALA A 118 -36.47 27.31 10.10
C ALA A 118 -35.97 27.15 8.65
N LEU A 119 -36.43 26.11 7.95
CA LEU A 119 -36.08 25.92 6.54
C LEU A 119 -37.06 26.67 5.64
N LEU A 120 -36.56 27.66 4.90
CA LEU A 120 -37.26 28.32 3.80
C LEU A 120 -37.23 27.41 2.59
N MET A 121 -38.42 27.09 2.08
CA MET A 121 -38.59 26.16 0.98
C MET A 121 -39.12 26.88 -0.26
N THR A 122 -38.39 26.76 -1.37
CA THR A 122 -38.84 27.22 -2.69
C THR A 122 -38.97 26.03 -3.63
N PHE A 123 -40.18 25.77 -4.12
CA PHE A 123 -40.47 24.68 -5.04
C PHE A 123 -40.95 25.21 -6.39
N THR A 124 -40.40 24.65 -7.47
CA THR A 124 -40.79 24.98 -8.85
C THR A 124 -41.07 23.73 -9.65
N ARG A 125 -42.10 23.75 -10.49
CA ARG A 125 -42.48 22.67 -11.42
C ARG A 125 -42.66 23.26 -12.82
N HIS A 126 -42.03 22.65 -13.82
CA HIS A 126 -41.96 23.16 -15.21
C HIS A 126 -41.46 24.62 -15.33
N GLY A 127 -40.57 25.04 -14.42
CA GLY A 127 -40.00 26.40 -14.42
C GLY A 127 -40.88 27.48 -13.79
N GLY A 128 -42.05 27.14 -13.24
CA GLY A 128 -42.91 28.05 -12.50
C GLY A 128 -43.00 27.70 -11.00
N PRO A 129 -43.31 28.67 -10.11
CA PRO A 129 -43.62 28.38 -8.71
C PRO A 129 -44.78 27.39 -8.57
N ALA A 130 -44.66 26.43 -7.66
CA ALA A 130 -45.70 25.44 -7.39
C ALA A 130 -45.81 25.17 -5.87
N GLU A 131 -46.94 24.64 -5.43
CA GLU A 131 -47.09 24.17 -4.06
C GLU A 131 -46.32 22.86 -3.86
N PHE A 132 -45.70 22.70 -2.68
CA PHE A 132 -45.03 21.46 -2.28
C PHE A 132 -46.08 20.52 -1.70
N ASP A 133 -46.77 19.81 -2.59
CA ASP A 133 -47.83 18.88 -2.28
C ASP A 133 -47.31 17.49 -1.87
N ALA A 134 -48.22 16.56 -1.56
CA ALA A 134 -47.86 15.21 -1.13
C ALA A 134 -47.07 14.41 -2.20
N GLU A 135 -47.28 14.71 -3.48
CA GLU A 135 -46.50 14.10 -4.57
C GLU A 135 -45.06 14.62 -4.56
N ALA A 136 -44.87 15.94 -4.41
CA ALA A 136 -43.55 16.54 -4.27
C ALA A 136 -42.81 16.08 -3.01
N GLU A 137 -43.54 15.89 -1.89
CA GLU A 137 -42.99 15.37 -0.64
C GLU A 137 -42.46 13.95 -0.80
N GLU A 138 -43.22 13.04 -1.42
CA GLU A 138 -42.75 11.67 -1.66
C GLU A 138 -41.58 11.64 -2.65
N ALA A 139 -41.65 12.42 -3.73
CA ALA A 139 -40.56 12.52 -4.70
C ALA A 139 -39.26 13.06 -4.08
N PHE A 140 -39.36 13.97 -3.10
CA PHE A 140 -38.20 14.45 -2.35
C PHE A 140 -37.67 13.38 -1.40
N ALA A 141 -38.54 12.64 -0.70
CA ALA A 141 -38.14 11.53 0.15
C ALA A 141 -37.38 10.43 -0.63
N GLU A 142 -37.83 10.11 -1.84
CA GLU A 142 -37.11 9.21 -2.75
C GLU A 142 -35.70 9.73 -3.08
N ILE A 143 -35.56 11.03 -3.35
CA ILE A 143 -34.25 11.64 -3.63
C ILE A 143 -33.36 11.56 -2.40
N ILE A 144 -33.88 11.83 -1.20
CA ILE A 144 -33.09 11.70 0.04
C ILE A 144 -32.59 10.26 0.22
N ALA A 145 -33.41 9.26 -0.07
CA ALA A 145 -32.97 7.86 -0.05
C ALA A 145 -31.83 7.60 -1.08
N GLN A 146 -31.91 8.20 -2.27
CA GLN A 146 -30.84 8.13 -3.28
C GLN A 146 -29.57 8.86 -2.83
N VAL A 147 -29.68 10.01 -2.15
CA VAL A 147 -28.54 10.75 -1.58
C VAL A 147 -27.71 9.84 -0.67
N PHE A 148 -28.34 9.06 0.19
CA PHE A 148 -27.62 8.11 1.06
C PHE A 148 -26.97 6.94 0.31
N ARG A 149 -27.47 6.55 -0.86
CA ARG A 149 -26.93 5.44 -1.66
C ARG A 149 -25.77 5.85 -2.55
N PHE A 150 -25.80 7.08 -3.05
CA PHE A 150 -24.84 7.58 -4.04
C PHE A 150 -23.83 8.58 -3.49
N THR A 151 -24.11 9.20 -2.35
CA THR A 151 -23.29 10.27 -1.78
C THR A 151 -22.88 9.95 -0.34
N PRO A 152 -21.70 10.43 0.10
CA PRO A 152 -21.32 10.32 1.51
C PRO A 152 -22.10 11.23 2.48
N LEU A 153 -23.00 12.08 1.98
CA LEU A 153 -23.72 13.04 2.81
C LEU A 153 -24.58 12.33 3.86
N GLY A 154 -24.44 12.74 5.12
CA GLY A 154 -25.16 12.14 6.25
C GLY A 154 -24.79 10.69 6.56
N ALA A 155 -23.75 10.12 5.93
CA ALA A 155 -23.34 8.74 6.16
C ALA A 155 -22.88 8.51 7.61
N GLU A 156 -22.08 9.39 8.20
CA GLU A 156 -21.59 9.19 9.57
C GLU A 156 -22.70 9.18 10.64
N PRO A 157 -23.63 10.16 10.69
CA PRO A 157 -24.79 10.06 11.59
C PRO A 157 -25.60 8.78 11.39
N ARG A 158 -25.78 8.33 10.14
CA ARG A 158 -26.48 7.08 9.83
C ARG A 158 -25.74 5.86 10.33
N VAL A 159 -24.42 5.78 10.16
CA VAL A 159 -23.58 4.71 10.72
C VAL A 159 -23.69 4.67 12.24
N ARG A 160 -23.64 5.82 12.93
CA ARG A 160 -23.82 5.88 14.38
C ARG A 160 -25.18 5.32 14.82
N ARG A 161 -26.24 5.61 14.06
CA ARG A 161 -27.58 5.08 14.33
C ARG A 161 -27.63 3.56 14.14
N LEU A 162 -27.13 3.06 13.01
CA LEU A 162 -27.07 1.64 12.70
C LEU A 162 -26.24 0.85 13.73
N LEU A 163 -25.13 1.42 14.19
CA LEU A 163 -24.33 0.86 15.29
C LEU A 163 -25.14 0.77 16.59
N ALA A 164 -25.88 1.82 16.95
CA ALA A 164 -26.70 1.82 18.15
C ALA A 164 -27.87 0.83 18.07
N GLU A 165 -28.44 0.61 16.89
CA GLU A 165 -29.59 -0.28 16.67
C GLU A 165 -29.21 -1.77 16.59
N GLY A 166 -28.05 -2.10 16.00
CA GLY A 166 -27.70 -3.48 15.68
C GLY A 166 -26.20 -3.80 15.66
N GLY A 167 -25.35 -2.89 16.15
CA GLY A 167 -23.91 -3.08 16.25
C GLY A 167 -23.18 -3.13 14.89
N ALA A 168 -21.95 -3.63 14.92
CA ALA A 168 -21.07 -3.68 13.75
C ALA A 168 -21.68 -4.43 12.55
N GLN A 169 -22.35 -5.57 12.81
CA GLN A 169 -22.94 -6.37 11.74
C GLN A 169 -24.00 -5.58 10.95
N ARG A 170 -24.81 -4.77 11.64
CA ARG A 170 -25.84 -3.95 10.99
C ARG A 170 -25.23 -2.93 10.03
N VAL A 171 -24.05 -2.38 10.35
CA VAL A 171 -23.32 -1.47 9.46
C VAL A 171 -22.74 -2.21 8.25
N LEU A 172 -22.15 -3.40 8.47
CA LEU A 172 -21.59 -4.22 7.40
C LEU A 172 -22.66 -4.65 6.40
N ASP A 173 -23.82 -5.09 6.87
CA ASP A 173 -24.96 -5.49 6.04
C ASP A 173 -25.46 -4.33 5.17
N GLU A 174 -25.60 -3.14 5.77
CA GLU A 174 -26.00 -1.94 5.03
C GLU A 174 -24.95 -1.56 3.99
N ALA A 175 -23.67 -1.53 4.37
CA ALA A 175 -22.57 -1.16 3.50
C ALA A 175 -22.46 -2.09 2.27
N GLY A 176 -22.75 -3.38 2.43
CA GLY A 176 -22.79 -4.35 1.34
C GLY A 176 -23.85 -4.05 0.27
N GLY A 177 -24.92 -3.32 0.62
CA GLY A 177 -25.99 -2.90 -0.30
C GLY A 177 -25.78 -1.55 -1.00
N LEU A 178 -24.73 -0.80 -0.62
CA LEU A 178 -24.46 0.53 -1.17
C LEU A 178 -23.85 0.46 -2.57
N ALA A 179 -24.25 1.38 -3.44
CA ALA A 179 -23.83 1.40 -4.84
C ALA A 179 -22.44 2.01 -5.05
N ALA A 180 -22.10 3.06 -4.30
CA ALA A 180 -20.91 3.86 -4.53
C ALA A 180 -19.77 3.53 -3.56
N ASP A 181 -18.56 3.34 -4.11
CA ASP A 181 -17.32 3.10 -3.35
C ASP A 181 -17.04 4.20 -2.32
N SER A 182 -17.32 5.45 -2.66
CA SER A 182 -17.13 6.61 -1.79
C SER A 182 -17.97 6.50 -0.51
N VAL A 183 -19.18 5.96 -0.63
CA VAL A 183 -20.11 5.77 0.50
C VAL A 183 -19.71 4.55 1.32
N ARG A 184 -19.46 3.41 0.65
CA ARG A 184 -18.93 2.20 1.31
C ARG A 184 -17.70 2.49 2.16
N ARG A 185 -16.76 3.27 1.62
CA ARG A 185 -15.56 3.69 2.33
C ARG A 185 -15.89 4.45 3.62
N VAL A 186 -16.84 5.40 3.60
CA VAL A 186 -17.23 6.11 4.82
C VAL A 186 -17.83 5.17 5.85
N TYR A 187 -18.69 4.23 5.44
CA TYR A 187 -19.28 3.26 6.36
C TYR A 187 -18.24 2.39 7.06
N TYR A 188 -17.33 1.79 6.29
CA TYR A 188 -16.27 0.96 6.86
C TYR A 188 -15.25 1.79 7.67
N SER A 189 -14.90 3.00 7.21
CA SER A 189 -14.01 3.88 7.97
C SER A 189 -14.62 4.29 9.31
N SER A 190 -15.89 4.70 9.34
CA SER A 190 -16.59 5.04 10.59
C SER A 190 -16.73 3.84 11.51
N LEU A 191 -16.90 2.63 10.96
CA LEU A 191 -16.90 1.39 11.74
C LEU A 191 -15.53 1.12 12.38
N ILE A 192 -14.44 1.25 11.61
CA ILE A 192 -13.07 1.10 12.10
C ILE A 192 -12.72 2.18 13.13
N GLU A 193 -13.25 3.40 12.98
CA GLU A 193 -13.07 4.47 13.96
C GLU A 193 -13.81 4.20 15.27
N ALA A 194 -15.02 3.68 15.20
CA ALA A 194 -15.83 3.37 16.37
C ALA A 194 -15.34 2.12 17.14
N HIS A 195 -14.78 1.14 16.42
CA HIS A 195 -14.39 -0.17 16.96
C HIS A 195 -12.93 -0.53 16.62
N GLY A 196 -12.06 0.47 16.56
CA GLY A 196 -10.65 0.28 16.21
C GLY A 196 -9.90 -0.60 17.21
N ASP A 197 -10.38 -0.75 18.44
CA ASP A 197 -9.80 -1.64 19.44
C ASP A 197 -10.23 -3.11 19.31
N ASP A 198 -11.21 -3.42 18.45
CA ASP A 198 -11.71 -4.78 18.21
C ASP A 198 -11.18 -5.33 16.87
N ALA A 199 -10.14 -6.16 16.94
CA ALA A 199 -9.54 -6.79 15.75
C ALA A 199 -10.54 -7.60 14.92
N ALA A 200 -11.54 -8.24 15.54
CA ALA A 200 -12.50 -9.05 14.81
C ALA A 200 -13.44 -8.17 13.96
N VAL A 201 -13.89 -7.04 14.52
CA VAL A 201 -14.70 -6.05 13.80
C VAL A 201 -13.89 -5.39 12.69
N VAL A 202 -12.66 -4.95 12.98
CA VAL A 202 -11.80 -4.34 11.96
C VAL A 202 -11.49 -5.32 10.83
N ARG A 203 -11.21 -6.59 11.16
CA ARG A 203 -10.97 -7.63 10.16
C ARG A 203 -12.19 -7.85 9.26
N ALA A 204 -13.39 -7.96 9.82
CA ALA A 204 -14.62 -8.07 9.03
C ALA A 204 -14.83 -6.86 8.11
N ALA A 205 -14.56 -5.63 8.61
CA ALA A 205 -14.64 -4.42 7.81
C ALA A 205 -13.62 -4.42 6.66
N VAL A 206 -12.38 -4.88 6.90
CA VAL A 206 -11.34 -5.03 5.88
C VAL A 206 -11.76 -6.05 4.81
N GLU A 207 -12.27 -7.21 5.21
CA GLU A 207 -12.77 -8.26 4.29
C GLU A 207 -13.88 -7.70 3.39
N CYS A 208 -14.91 -7.10 3.98
CA CYS A 208 -16.01 -6.49 3.23
C CYS A 208 -15.54 -5.35 2.32
N ALA A 209 -14.62 -4.50 2.78
CA ALA A 209 -14.06 -3.41 1.99
C ALA A 209 -13.26 -3.92 0.79
N ALA A 210 -12.42 -4.94 0.99
CA ALA A 210 -11.58 -5.53 -0.05
C ALA A 210 -12.39 -6.17 -1.19
N ASP A 211 -13.59 -6.70 -0.88
CA ASP A 211 -14.47 -7.32 -1.86
C ASP A 211 -15.43 -6.34 -2.54
N SER A 212 -15.75 -5.22 -1.89
CA SER A 212 -16.77 -4.27 -2.40
C SER A 212 -16.22 -2.95 -2.93
N ILE A 213 -15.06 -2.49 -2.49
CA ILE A 213 -14.47 -1.22 -2.95
C ILE A 213 -13.52 -1.48 -4.13
N SER A 214 -13.88 -0.94 -5.30
CA SER A 214 -13.06 -1.04 -6.51
C SER A 214 -11.98 0.05 -6.63
N SER A 215 -12.20 1.21 -6.00
CA SER A 215 -11.25 2.32 -6.00
C SER A 215 -9.99 1.96 -5.22
N THR A 216 -8.85 1.86 -5.93
CA THR A 216 -7.56 1.53 -5.29
C THR A 216 -7.13 2.53 -4.23
N SER A 217 -7.29 3.84 -4.47
CA SER A 217 -6.93 4.85 -3.48
C SER A 217 -7.89 4.86 -2.29
N GLY A 218 -9.20 4.64 -2.55
CA GLY A 218 -10.20 4.52 -1.49
C GLY A 218 -9.95 3.32 -0.59
N LEU A 219 -9.67 2.15 -1.19
CA LEU A 219 -9.34 0.93 -0.45
C LEU A 219 -8.01 1.08 0.29
N ALA A 220 -6.94 1.54 -0.36
CA ALA A 220 -5.63 1.69 0.28
C ALA A 220 -5.70 2.59 1.53
N SER A 221 -6.38 3.73 1.44
CA SER A 221 -6.55 4.64 2.58
C SER A 221 -7.30 3.99 3.75
N LEU A 222 -8.31 3.17 3.46
CA LEU A 222 -9.05 2.43 4.49
C LEU A 222 -8.18 1.34 5.12
N LEU A 223 -7.45 0.57 4.32
CA LEU A 223 -6.55 -0.49 4.82
C LEU A 223 -5.43 0.09 5.71
N ILE A 224 -4.86 1.24 5.33
CA ILE A 224 -3.87 1.96 6.16
C ILE A 224 -4.51 2.44 7.46
N SER A 225 -5.73 2.99 7.41
CA SER A 225 -6.46 3.38 8.63
C SER A 225 -6.72 2.20 9.56
N ALA A 226 -7.06 1.02 9.01
CA ALA A 226 -7.20 -0.21 9.77
C ALA A 226 -5.88 -0.63 10.45
N VAL A 227 -4.77 -0.54 9.71
CA VAL A 227 -3.42 -0.76 10.24
C VAL A 227 -3.13 0.21 11.40
N GLU A 228 -3.42 1.49 11.28
CA GLU A 228 -3.13 2.48 12.32
C GLU A 228 -3.95 2.31 13.61
N ARG A 229 -5.22 1.90 13.49
CA ARG A 229 -6.19 1.89 14.60
C ARG A 229 -6.34 0.57 15.31
N ALA A 230 -6.31 -0.54 14.56
CA ALA A 230 -6.50 -1.89 15.09
C ALA A 230 -5.51 -2.21 16.21
N PRO A 231 -5.77 -3.12 17.15
CA PRO A 231 -4.69 -3.79 17.86
C PRO A 231 -3.90 -4.70 16.91
N GLN A 232 -2.76 -5.20 17.36
CA GLN A 232 -1.97 -6.18 16.62
C GLN A 232 -2.62 -7.56 16.77
N ASP A 233 -2.98 -8.19 15.65
CA ASP A 233 -3.63 -9.49 15.59
C ASP A 233 -3.19 -10.25 14.33
N HIS A 234 -2.82 -11.53 14.47
CA HIS A 234 -2.32 -12.35 13.36
C HIS A 234 -3.38 -12.55 12.27
N GLY A 235 -4.65 -12.73 12.67
CA GLY A 235 -5.75 -12.88 11.73
C GLY A 235 -5.93 -11.61 10.90
N LEU A 236 -5.88 -10.44 11.55
CA LEU A 236 -5.94 -9.16 10.85
C LEU A 236 -4.73 -8.93 9.95
N THR A 237 -3.51 -9.26 10.39
CA THR A 237 -2.30 -9.17 9.54
C THR A 237 -2.47 -10.00 8.27
N ALA A 238 -2.91 -11.26 8.40
CA ALA A 238 -3.19 -12.13 7.27
C ALA A 238 -4.21 -11.51 6.31
N THR A 239 -5.34 -11.06 6.84
CA THR A 239 -6.40 -10.42 6.05
C THR A 239 -5.91 -9.15 5.34
N LEU A 240 -5.11 -8.30 5.99
CA LEU A 240 -4.55 -7.09 5.37
C LEU A 240 -3.56 -7.43 4.25
N CYS A 241 -2.71 -8.44 4.46
CA CYS A 241 -1.80 -8.94 3.43
C CYS A 241 -2.57 -9.50 2.22
N GLU A 242 -3.64 -10.26 2.45
CA GLU A 242 -4.53 -10.75 1.40
C GLU A 242 -5.26 -9.62 0.67
N ALA A 243 -5.83 -8.67 1.42
CA ALA A 243 -6.51 -7.49 0.88
C ALA A 243 -5.56 -6.63 0.03
N SER A 244 -4.25 -6.63 0.31
CA SER A 244 -3.25 -5.95 -0.53
C SER A 244 -3.30 -6.43 -1.99
N ALA A 245 -3.65 -7.69 -2.25
CA ALA A 245 -3.76 -8.22 -3.62
C ALA A 245 -4.91 -7.58 -4.42
N ARG A 246 -5.87 -6.93 -3.75
CA ARG A 246 -6.97 -6.18 -4.38
C ARG A 246 -6.55 -4.78 -4.84
N LEU A 247 -5.41 -4.28 -4.38
CA LEU A 247 -4.90 -2.97 -4.79
C LEU A 247 -4.26 -3.05 -6.19
N SER A 248 -4.72 -2.21 -7.12
CA SER A 248 -4.28 -2.24 -8.52
C SER A 248 -2.82 -1.84 -8.75
N THR A 249 -2.23 -1.07 -7.83
CA THR A 249 -0.89 -0.47 -8.03
C THR A 249 0.13 -1.09 -7.07
N ASN A 250 1.32 -1.41 -7.57
CA ASN A 250 2.40 -1.91 -6.71
C ASN A 250 2.83 -0.89 -5.64
N SER A 251 2.66 0.41 -5.90
CA SER A 251 2.97 1.46 -4.92
C SER A 251 2.03 1.41 -3.72
N SER A 252 0.71 1.30 -3.93
CA SER A 252 -0.25 1.21 -2.82
C SER A 252 -0.13 -0.12 -2.07
N ARG A 253 0.21 -1.21 -2.80
CA ARG A 253 0.52 -2.50 -2.18
C ARG A 253 1.74 -2.41 -1.27
N ALA A 254 2.82 -1.79 -1.75
CA ALA A 254 4.04 -1.61 -0.98
C ALA A 254 3.82 -0.72 0.26
N GLU A 255 3.10 0.38 0.10
CA GLU A 255 2.75 1.28 1.19
C GLU A 255 1.99 0.54 2.30
N LEU A 256 1.04 -0.33 1.93
CA LEU A 256 0.33 -1.16 2.91
C LEU A 256 1.26 -2.17 3.60
N VAL A 257 2.11 -2.88 2.86
CA VAL A 257 3.08 -3.84 3.42
C VAL A 257 4.04 -3.15 4.40
N GLU A 258 4.54 -1.97 4.05
CA GLU A 258 5.40 -1.14 4.91
C GLU A 258 4.65 -0.70 6.18
N ALA A 259 3.39 -0.26 6.03
CA ALA A 259 2.57 0.14 7.16
C ALA A 259 2.31 -1.03 8.14
N ILE A 260 2.08 -2.24 7.63
CA ILE A 260 1.91 -3.45 8.45
C ILE A 260 3.22 -3.78 9.19
N ALA A 261 4.34 -3.81 8.48
CA ALA A 261 5.66 -4.15 9.04
C ALA A 261 6.11 -3.17 10.13
N ALA A 262 5.76 -1.88 10.01
CA ALA A 262 6.17 -0.84 10.95
C ALA A 262 5.55 -0.95 12.35
N ARG A 263 4.54 -1.81 12.57
CA ARG A 263 3.74 -1.78 13.80
C ARG A 263 4.33 -2.52 15.00
N ARG A 264 5.24 -3.48 14.82
CA ARG A 264 6.00 -4.18 15.89
C ARG A 264 6.98 -5.22 15.32
N VAL A 265 7.62 -5.98 16.21
CA VAL A 265 8.37 -7.20 15.88
C VAL A 265 7.49 -8.20 15.14
N ILE A 266 7.93 -8.61 13.96
CA ILE A 266 7.27 -9.58 13.09
C ILE A 266 7.60 -10.98 13.60
N ASP A 267 6.59 -11.82 13.82
CA ASP A 267 6.81 -13.23 14.15
C ASP A 267 6.80 -14.11 12.90
N GLU A 268 6.95 -15.42 13.07
CA GLU A 268 7.06 -16.36 11.94
C GLU A 268 5.79 -16.37 11.06
N ASN A 269 4.61 -16.28 11.65
CA ASN A 269 3.35 -16.33 10.91
C ASN A 269 3.11 -15.02 10.15
N ASP A 270 3.31 -13.89 10.83
CA ASP A 270 3.19 -12.56 10.22
C ASP A 270 4.22 -12.38 9.09
N ALA A 271 5.44 -12.92 9.26
CA ALA A 271 6.49 -12.89 8.23
C ALA A 271 6.05 -13.61 6.95
N LEU A 272 5.44 -14.80 7.05
CA LEU A 272 4.98 -15.52 5.87
C LEU A 272 3.90 -14.77 5.09
N HIS A 273 2.94 -14.15 5.79
CA HIS A 273 1.90 -13.33 5.14
C HIS A 273 2.48 -12.09 4.45
N LEU A 274 3.43 -11.41 5.08
CA LEU A 274 4.14 -10.27 4.50
C LEU A 274 4.95 -10.68 3.27
N LEU A 275 5.68 -11.79 3.36
CA LEU A 275 6.48 -12.32 2.26
C LEU A 275 5.61 -12.73 1.06
N GLU A 276 4.44 -13.34 1.29
CA GLU A 276 3.49 -13.65 0.22
C GLU A 276 2.95 -12.38 -0.45
N ALA A 277 2.62 -11.35 0.33
CA ALA A 277 2.20 -10.05 -0.20
C ALA A 277 3.29 -9.41 -1.08
N VAL A 278 4.56 -9.47 -0.65
CA VAL A 278 5.72 -9.01 -1.43
C VAL A 278 5.94 -9.87 -2.68
N ALA A 279 5.77 -11.19 -2.59
CA ALA A 279 5.93 -12.11 -3.70
C ALA A 279 4.97 -11.78 -4.85
N GLY A 280 3.74 -11.36 -4.52
CA GLY A 280 2.73 -10.94 -5.48
C GLY A 280 3.01 -9.63 -6.21
N LEU A 281 4.05 -8.87 -5.84
CA LEU A 281 4.41 -7.61 -6.51
C LEU A 281 5.06 -7.86 -7.88
N SER A 282 4.70 -7.05 -8.88
CA SER A 282 5.26 -7.15 -10.23
C SER A 282 6.40 -6.17 -10.51
N THR A 283 6.54 -5.09 -9.73
CA THR A 283 7.66 -4.14 -9.88
C THR A 283 8.90 -4.64 -9.13
N MET A 284 9.92 -5.07 -9.88
CA MET A 284 11.14 -5.69 -9.33
C MET A 284 11.93 -4.78 -8.37
N SER A 285 12.00 -3.48 -8.64
CA SER A 285 12.69 -2.52 -7.75
C SER A 285 11.98 -2.36 -6.42
N ILE A 286 10.64 -2.35 -6.40
CA ILE A 286 9.84 -2.30 -5.18
C ILE A 286 9.99 -3.61 -4.41
N LYS A 287 9.85 -4.76 -5.09
CA LYS A 287 10.03 -6.09 -4.48
C LYS A 287 11.41 -6.22 -3.81
N SER A 288 12.47 -5.88 -4.52
CA SER A 288 13.84 -5.91 -3.98
C SER A 288 14.00 -5.01 -2.76
N ARG A 289 13.51 -3.76 -2.84
CA ARG A 289 13.59 -2.82 -1.73
C ARG A 289 12.85 -3.35 -0.49
N LEU A 290 11.60 -3.79 -0.65
CA LEU A 290 10.82 -4.33 0.47
C LEU A 290 11.44 -5.58 1.10
N LEU A 291 12.01 -6.50 0.30
CA LEU A 291 12.70 -7.66 0.87
C LEU A 291 13.91 -7.23 1.68
N VAL A 292 14.70 -6.26 1.21
CA VAL A 292 15.85 -5.73 1.95
C VAL A 292 15.39 -5.03 3.23
N ASP A 293 14.34 -4.21 3.16
CA ASP A 293 13.80 -3.50 4.33
C ASP A 293 13.25 -4.48 5.38
N LEU A 294 12.50 -5.51 4.95
CA LEU A 294 11.92 -6.52 5.84
C LEU A 294 12.95 -7.45 6.47
N LEU A 295 14.11 -7.66 5.83
CA LEU A 295 15.11 -8.60 6.31
C LEU A 295 15.58 -8.28 7.73
N ASP A 296 15.60 -7.00 8.11
CA ASP A 296 16.00 -6.58 9.46
C ASP A 296 14.94 -6.91 10.52
N ASP A 297 13.67 -6.91 10.15
CA ASP A 297 12.53 -7.03 11.07
C ASP A 297 11.98 -8.46 11.20
N ILE A 298 12.20 -9.33 10.21
CA ILE A 298 11.71 -10.72 10.24
C ILE A 298 12.59 -11.64 11.10
N PRO A 299 12.02 -12.73 11.67
CA PRO A 299 12.78 -13.70 12.44
C PRO A 299 13.94 -14.31 11.62
N PRO A 300 15.13 -14.52 12.21
CA PRO A 300 16.25 -15.18 11.54
C PRO A 300 16.09 -16.71 11.50
N ASP A 301 14.86 -17.18 11.27
CA ASP A 301 14.54 -18.60 11.12
C ASP A 301 14.89 -19.08 9.70
N ASP A 302 15.45 -20.28 9.59
CA ASP A 302 15.96 -20.81 8.32
C ASP A 302 14.83 -21.05 7.29
N ALA A 303 13.61 -21.41 7.73
CA ALA A 303 12.47 -21.59 6.83
C ALA A 303 11.99 -20.23 6.28
N ILE A 304 11.93 -19.21 7.13
CA ILE A 304 11.59 -17.83 6.71
C ILE A 304 12.64 -17.28 5.74
N LEU A 305 13.93 -17.44 6.04
CA LEU A 305 15.01 -16.93 5.17
C LEU A 305 15.10 -17.71 3.84
N ARG A 306 14.74 -18.99 3.81
CA ARG A 306 14.56 -19.75 2.55
C ARG A 306 13.42 -19.19 1.72
N GLU A 307 12.34 -18.75 2.34
CA GLU A 307 11.23 -18.11 1.65
C GLU A 307 11.65 -16.76 1.05
N VAL A 308 12.43 -15.96 1.79
CA VAL A 308 13.07 -14.74 1.24
C VAL A 308 13.94 -15.07 0.02
N LEU A 309 14.77 -16.11 0.09
CA LEU A 309 15.59 -16.54 -1.04
C LEU A 309 14.73 -16.94 -2.24
N ARG A 310 13.67 -17.72 -2.02
CA ARG A 310 12.72 -18.14 -3.07
C ARG A 310 12.14 -16.94 -3.80
N ILE A 311 11.67 -15.92 -3.07
CA ILE A 311 11.10 -14.71 -3.65
C ILE A 311 12.19 -13.89 -4.35
N THR A 312 13.37 -13.77 -3.75
CA THR A 312 14.55 -13.10 -4.32
C THR A 312 14.88 -13.64 -5.71
N LEU A 313 14.80 -14.96 -5.91
CA LEU A 313 15.08 -15.61 -7.19
C LEU A 313 14.05 -15.33 -8.30
N THR A 314 12.91 -14.71 -7.96
CA THR A 314 11.93 -14.18 -8.93
C THR A 314 12.31 -12.79 -9.47
N ILE A 315 13.28 -12.11 -8.84
CA ILE A 315 13.72 -10.78 -9.26
C ILE A 315 14.55 -10.87 -10.53
N THR A 316 14.05 -10.29 -11.61
CA THR A 316 14.71 -10.30 -12.92
C THR A 316 15.69 -9.14 -13.12
N SER A 317 15.59 -8.08 -12.30
CA SER A 317 16.55 -6.97 -12.31
C SER A 317 17.88 -7.42 -11.73
N PRO A 318 19.01 -7.33 -12.46
CA PRO A 318 20.32 -7.77 -11.95
C PRO A 318 20.74 -7.03 -10.69
N LYS A 319 20.45 -5.72 -10.62
CA LYS A 319 20.73 -4.90 -9.45
C LYS A 319 19.88 -5.35 -8.25
N GLY A 320 18.57 -5.51 -8.44
CA GLY A 320 17.68 -5.92 -7.34
C GLY A 320 17.99 -7.33 -6.81
N LEU A 321 18.28 -8.26 -7.72
CA LEU A 321 18.72 -9.61 -7.33
C LEU A 321 20.04 -9.57 -6.55
N ALA A 322 21.02 -8.79 -7.03
CA ALA A 322 22.31 -8.63 -6.36
C ALA A 322 22.15 -8.00 -4.96
N ASP A 323 21.42 -6.90 -4.85
CA ASP A 323 21.20 -6.19 -3.58
C ASP A 323 20.51 -7.09 -2.55
N THR A 324 19.49 -7.84 -2.97
CA THR A 324 18.72 -8.70 -2.06
C THR A 324 19.52 -9.93 -1.64
N LEU A 325 20.28 -10.57 -2.55
CA LEU A 325 21.18 -11.68 -2.18
C LEU A 325 22.30 -11.23 -1.26
N HIS A 326 22.81 -10.01 -1.44
CA HIS A 326 23.79 -9.41 -0.55
C HIS A 326 23.21 -9.23 0.85
N ALA A 327 22.08 -8.53 0.97
CA ALA A 327 21.42 -8.30 2.26
C ALA A 327 21.09 -9.62 2.98
N LEU A 328 20.60 -10.61 2.24
CA LEU A 328 20.29 -11.93 2.80
C LEU A 328 21.56 -12.64 3.31
N TYR A 329 22.68 -12.56 2.59
CA TYR A 329 23.95 -13.16 3.01
C TYR A 329 24.53 -12.53 4.28
N GLU A 330 24.31 -11.24 4.48
CA GLU A 330 24.77 -10.51 5.68
C GLU A 330 23.94 -10.84 6.94
N ARG A 331 22.83 -11.58 6.81
CA ARG A 331 22.04 -12.00 7.96
C ARG A 331 22.82 -12.96 8.86
N ARG A 332 22.72 -12.71 10.16
CA ARG A 332 23.23 -13.64 11.19
C ARG A 332 22.32 -14.85 11.29
N GLY A 333 22.89 -16.00 11.67
CA GLY A 333 22.13 -17.23 11.92
C GLY A 333 21.78 -18.06 10.69
N LEU A 334 22.28 -17.71 9.50
CA LEU A 334 22.11 -18.55 8.31
C LEU A 334 22.68 -19.95 8.54
N SER A 335 21.91 -20.98 8.19
CA SER A 335 22.44 -22.33 8.06
C SER A 335 23.51 -22.41 6.97
N ASP A 336 24.42 -23.38 7.07
CA ASP A 336 25.43 -23.59 6.05
C ASP A 336 24.80 -23.93 4.71
N GLU A 337 23.74 -24.73 4.69
CA GLU A 337 22.98 -25.05 3.49
C GLU A 337 22.41 -23.79 2.82
N LEU A 338 21.79 -22.88 3.60
CA LEU A 338 21.23 -21.66 3.05
C LEU A 338 22.33 -20.72 2.53
N ARG A 339 23.48 -20.63 3.20
CA ARG A 339 24.65 -19.90 2.68
C ARG A 339 25.12 -20.45 1.33
N LEU A 340 25.19 -21.77 1.19
CA LEU A 340 25.56 -22.41 -0.08
C LEU A 340 24.53 -22.11 -1.18
N ASP A 341 23.23 -22.15 -0.85
CA ASP A 341 22.15 -21.82 -1.79
C ASP A 341 22.23 -20.37 -2.27
N ILE A 342 22.54 -19.43 -1.37
CA ILE A 342 22.75 -18.01 -1.71
C ILE A 342 23.95 -17.83 -2.65
N VAL A 343 25.10 -18.44 -2.34
CA VAL A 343 26.30 -18.33 -3.20
C VAL A 343 26.04 -18.95 -4.57
N SER A 344 25.41 -20.12 -4.62
CA SER A 344 25.03 -20.78 -5.87
C SER A 344 24.10 -19.91 -6.73
N SER A 345 23.21 -19.17 -6.06
CA SER A 345 22.25 -18.25 -6.70
C SER A 345 22.90 -17.06 -7.41
N LEU A 346 24.16 -16.72 -7.11
CA LEU A 346 24.90 -15.68 -7.84
C LEU A 346 24.99 -15.98 -9.35
N THR A 347 24.92 -17.25 -9.75
CA THR A 347 24.89 -17.66 -11.17
C THR A 347 23.69 -17.10 -11.94
N ARG A 348 22.61 -16.73 -11.25
CA ARG A 348 21.39 -16.13 -11.83
C ARG A 348 21.56 -14.65 -12.17
N ILE A 349 22.54 -13.96 -11.59
CA ILE A 349 22.82 -12.55 -11.87
C ILE A 349 23.42 -12.42 -13.26
N SER A 350 22.73 -11.77 -14.19
CA SER A 350 23.21 -11.64 -15.58
C SER A 350 24.39 -10.67 -15.75
N SER A 351 24.58 -9.75 -14.81
CA SER A 351 25.73 -8.84 -14.79
C SER A 351 26.97 -9.51 -14.19
N ASN A 352 27.98 -9.78 -15.03
CA ASN A 352 29.28 -10.31 -14.57
C ASN A 352 29.94 -9.43 -13.52
N GLY A 353 29.83 -8.10 -13.64
CA GLY A 353 30.42 -7.17 -12.69
C GLY A 353 29.81 -7.33 -11.30
N MET A 354 28.48 -7.30 -11.20
CA MET A 354 27.77 -7.48 -9.92
C MET A 354 28.01 -8.88 -9.34
N ARG A 355 27.97 -9.92 -10.18
CA ARG A 355 28.27 -11.29 -9.75
C ARG A 355 29.69 -11.40 -9.17
N THR A 356 30.67 -10.79 -9.84
CA THR A 356 32.06 -10.76 -9.38
C THR A 356 32.16 -10.03 -8.04
N SER A 357 31.61 -8.82 -7.94
CA SER A 357 31.71 -8.01 -6.72
C SER A 357 31.11 -8.72 -5.50
N LEU A 358 29.94 -9.36 -5.66
CA LEU A 358 29.33 -10.13 -4.57
C LEU A 358 30.12 -11.39 -4.22
N LEU A 359 30.60 -12.14 -5.22
CA LEU A 359 31.40 -13.33 -4.97
C LEU A 359 32.70 -12.97 -4.22
N VAL A 360 33.37 -11.90 -4.62
CA VAL A 360 34.57 -11.38 -3.95
C VAL A 360 34.26 -10.98 -2.51
N HIS A 361 33.14 -10.29 -2.28
CA HIS A 361 32.70 -9.94 -0.93
C HIS A 361 32.48 -11.19 -0.07
N MET A 362 31.67 -12.14 -0.55
CA MET A 362 31.37 -13.38 0.17
C MET A 362 32.63 -14.21 0.46
N LEU A 363 33.56 -14.30 -0.51
CA LEU A 363 34.84 -14.98 -0.32
C LEU A 363 35.69 -14.33 0.76
N ARG A 364 35.61 -13.01 0.95
CA ARG A 364 36.39 -12.29 1.98
C ARG A 364 35.76 -12.34 3.36
N THR A 365 34.44 -12.48 3.45
CA THR A 365 33.71 -12.44 4.73
C THR A 365 33.29 -13.81 5.26
N ALA A 366 33.29 -14.85 4.43
CA ALA A 366 32.88 -16.18 4.84
C ALA A 366 33.78 -16.77 5.94
N GLU A 367 33.16 -17.49 6.88
CA GLU A 367 33.83 -18.50 7.69
C GLU A 367 34.05 -19.74 6.78
N GLY A 368 35.32 -20.09 6.54
CA GLY A 368 35.70 -21.01 5.47
C GLY A 368 35.24 -22.45 5.68
N SER A 369 34.66 -23.05 4.65
CA SER A 369 34.46 -24.49 4.56
C SER A 369 34.76 -24.98 3.13
N GLU A 370 35.27 -26.21 3.00
CA GLU A 370 35.54 -26.85 1.69
C GLU A 370 34.31 -26.78 0.77
N ARG A 371 33.11 -27.03 1.32
CA ARG A 371 31.85 -26.99 0.58
C ARG A 371 31.56 -25.59 0.04
N PHE A 372 31.73 -24.58 0.87
CA PHE A 372 31.53 -23.18 0.48
C PHE A 372 32.47 -22.79 -0.65
N PHE A 373 33.77 -23.05 -0.50
CA PHE A 373 34.75 -22.71 -1.52
C PHE A 373 34.53 -23.48 -2.82
N SER A 374 34.09 -24.74 -2.75
CA SER A 374 33.73 -25.51 -3.93
C SER A 374 32.57 -24.89 -4.71
N VAL A 375 31.52 -24.42 -4.02
CA VAL A 375 30.40 -23.71 -4.65
C VAL A 375 30.86 -22.36 -5.22
N ALA A 376 31.62 -21.58 -4.45
CA ALA A 376 32.16 -20.30 -4.88
C ALA A 376 33.06 -20.42 -6.13
N LEU A 377 33.90 -21.45 -6.21
CA LEU A 377 34.73 -21.74 -7.38
C LEU A 377 33.91 -22.11 -8.62
N LYS A 378 32.78 -22.82 -8.47
CA LYS A 378 31.84 -23.07 -9.58
C LYS A 378 31.23 -21.77 -10.09
N VAL A 379 30.88 -20.85 -9.20
CA VAL A 379 30.39 -19.51 -9.58
C VAL A 379 31.48 -18.73 -10.32
N ALA A 380 32.70 -18.72 -9.79
CA ALA A 380 33.86 -18.04 -10.41
C ALA A 380 34.13 -18.57 -11.82
N ASP A 381 34.09 -19.89 -12.02
CA ASP A 381 34.31 -20.50 -13.32
C ASP A 381 33.25 -20.09 -14.36
N GLY A 382 32.03 -19.79 -13.92
CA GLY A 382 30.94 -19.30 -14.75
C GLY A 382 30.98 -17.80 -15.09
N ILE A 383 31.89 -17.01 -14.51
CA ILE A 383 32.05 -15.58 -14.84
C ILE A 383 32.71 -15.46 -16.21
N SER A 384 32.07 -14.86 -17.22
CA SER A 384 32.69 -14.80 -18.55
C SER A 384 33.79 -13.74 -18.69
N SER A 385 33.82 -12.74 -17.81
CA SER A 385 34.88 -11.73 -17.78
C SER A 385 36.17 -12.29 -17.17
N ILE A 386 37.28 -12.19 -17.90
CA ILE A 386 38.61 -12.59 -17.41
C ILE A 386 38.97 -11.82 -16.14
N SER A 387 38.81 -10.49 -16.14
CA SER A 387 39.12 -9.66 -14.98
C SER A 387 38.26 -10.01 -13.77
N GLY A 388 37.00 -10.44 -14.00
CA GLY A 388 36.12 -10.88 -12.93
C GLY A 388 36.55 -12.23 -12.34
N LYS A 389 36.92 -13.20 -13.18
CA LYS A 389 37.51 -14.47 -12.74
C LYS A 389 38.77 -14.25 -11.91
N GLU A 390 39.65 -13.37 -12.40
CA GLU A 390 40.89 -13.02 -11.69
C GLU A 390 40.60 -12.45 -10.31
N GLN A 391 39.70 -11.47 -10.20
CA GLN A 391 39.34 -10.87 -8.91
C GLN A 391 38.78 -11.89 -7.92
N ALA A 392 37.89 -12.79 -8.37
CA ALA A 392 37.34 -13.83 -7.52
C ALA A 392 38.40 -14.83 -7.03
N LEU A 393 39.30 -15.26 -7.92
CA LEU A 393 40.37 -16.20 -7.58
C LEU A 393 41.43 -15.53 -6.70
N ASP A 394 41.77 -14.27 -6.96
CA ASP A 394 42.65 -13.49 -6.10
C ASP A 394 42.06 -13.38 -4.69
N ALA A 395 40.77 -13.05 -4.55
CA ALA A 395 40.10 -12.97 -3.26
C ALA A 395 40.05 -14.31 -2.51
N LEU A 396 39.96 -15.44 -3.22
CA LEU A 396 40.07 -16.77 -2.61
C LEU A 396 41.50 -17.01 -2.11
N LEU A 397 42.52 -16.78 -2.95
CA LEU A 397 43.94 -17.03 -2.63
C LEU A 397 44.54 -16.02 -1.64
N ASP A 398 43.84 -14.93 -1.34
CA ASP A 398 44.17 -14.01 -0.24
C ASP A 398 43.85 -14.62 1.14
N ARG A 399 43.20 -15.78 1.21
CA ARG A 399 42.83 -16.45 2.46
C ARG A 399 43.88 -17.46 2.90
N ASP A 400 44.04 -17.56 4.22
CA ASP A 400 45.02 -18.44 4.88
C ASP A 400 44.38 -19.75 5.43
N ASP A 401 43.08 -19.96 5.21
CA ASP A 401 42.31 -21.10 5.74
C ASP A 401 41.87 -22.09 4.64
N LEU A 402 42.60 -22.13 3.52
CA LEU A 402 42.28 -22.98 2.38
C LEU A 402 42.85 -24.38 2.54
N ASP A 403 42.01 -25.40 2.46
CA ASP A 403 42.49 -26.77 2.41
C ASP A 403 43.07 -27.13 1.02
N ARG A 404 43.84 -28.22 1.00
CA ARG A 404 44.46 -28.75 -0.22
C ARG A 404 43.42 -29.07 -1.31
N ALA A 405 42.25 -29.56 -0.95
CA ALA A 405 41.20 -29.91 -1.91
C ALA A 405 40.69 -28.64 -2.63
N THR A 406 40.55 -27.54 -1.90
CA THR A 406 40.16 -26.22 -2.40
C THR A 406 41.23 -25.64 -3.31
N LEU A 407 42.50 -25.71 -2.93
CA LEU A 407 43.64 -25.29 -3.77
C LEU A 407 43.69 -26.09 -5.09
N GLU A 408 43.47 -27.42 -5.04
CA GLU A 408 43.40 -28.25 -6.23
C GLU A 408 42.22 -27.87 -7.14
N GLN A 409 41.05 -27.55 -6.57
CA GLN A 409 39.90 -27.05 -7.34
C GLN A 409 40.18 -25.68 -7.95
N ALA A 410 40.81 -24.75 -7.22
CA ALA A 410 41.22 -23.45 -7.72
C ALA A 410 42.18 -23.59 -8.90
N GLY A 411 43.17 -24.50 -8.80
CA GLY A 411 44.08 -24.83 -9.90
C GLY A 411 43.38 -25.28 -11.18
N LYS A 412 42.30 -26.06 -11.08
CA LYS A 412 41.47 -26.47 -12.23
C LYS A 412 40.76 -25.29 -12.88
N VAL A 413 40.21 -24.37 -12.08
CA VAL A 413 39.56 -23.14 -12.60
C VAL A 413 40.60 -22.23 -13.27
N ILE A 414 41.76 -22.02 -12.65
CA ILE A 414 42.88 -21.23 -13.20
C ILE A 414 43.32 -21.80 -14.56
N ALA A 415 43.44 -23.12 -14.69
CA ALA A 415 43.85 -23.77 -15.93
C ALA A 415 42.91 -23.49 -17.12
N ARG A 416 41.62 -23.20 -16.86
CA ARG A 416 40.62 -22.86 -17.88
C ARG A 416 40.58 -21.38 -18.27
N ILE A 417 41.35 -20.51 -17.61
CA ILE A 417 41.44 -19.09 -17.97
C ILE A 417 42.09 -18.95 -19.35
N SER A 418 41.44 -18.25 -20.26
CA SER A 418 41.91 -18.06 -21.65
C SER A 418 43.19 -17.21 -21.74
N SER A 419 43.34 -16.20 -20.88
CA SER A 419 44.54 -15.36 -20.81
C SER A 419 45.73 -16.10 -20.20
N SER A 420 46.82 -16.22 -20.96
CA SER A 420 48.07 -16.86 -20.51
C SER A 420 48.76 -16.08 -19.40
N SER A 421 48.75 -14.74 -19.46
CA SER A 421 49.34 -13.88 -18.43
C SER A 421 48.58 -14.00 -17.10
N ALA A 422 47.26 -13.93 -17.13
CA ALA A 422 46.39 -14.14 -15.96
C ALA A 422 46.62 -15.51 -15.34
N ARG A 423 46.65 -16.56 -16.17
CA ARG A 423 46.89 -17.94 -15.74
C ARG A 423 48.26 -18.10 -15.08
N SER A 424 49.31 -17.49 -15.65
CA SER A 424 50.66 -17.56 -15.08
C SER A 424 50.73 -16.90 -13.72
N ARG A 425 50.15 -15.70 -13.59
CA ARG A 425 50.12 -14.93 -12.33
C ARG A 425 49.39 -15.69 -11.23
N LEU A 426 48.18 -16.18 -11.50
CA LEU A 426 47.37 -16.91 -10.52
C LEU A 426 48.00 -18.26 -10.14
N ARG A 427 48.67 -18.94 -11.07
CA ARG A 427 49.44 -20.16 -10.75
C ARG A 427 50.58 -19.88 -9.78
N GLN A 428 51.30 -18.78 -9.95
CA GLN A 428 52.36 -18.40 -9.02
C GLN A 428 51.78 -18.19 -7.61
N ARG A 429 50.69 -17.42 -7.49
CA ARG A 429 49.99 -17.20 -6.21
C ARG A 429 49.50 -18.50 -5.57
N LEU A 430 48.95 -19.41 -6.38
CA LEU A 430 48.49 -20.71 -5.89
C LEU A 430 49.65 -21.55 -5.30
N LEU A 431 50.84 -21.49 -5.92
CA LEU A 431 52.02 -22.18 -5.40
C LEU A 431 52.50 -21.53 -4.11
N GLU A 432 52.55 -20.21 -4.03
CA GLU A 432 52.90 -19.47 -2.80
C GLU A 432 52.01 -19.92 -1.64
N GLN A 433 50.68 -19.91 -1.82
CA GLN A 433 49.73 -20.41 -0.82
C GLN A 433 49.93 -21.90 -0.48
N ALA A 434 50.19 -22.76 -1.47
CA ALA A 434 50.35 -24.21 -1.24
C ALA A 434 51.66 -24.62 -0.56
N PHE A 435 52.64 -23.71 -0.45
CA PHE A 435 53.95 -23.96 0.16
C PHE A 435 54.21 -23.13 1.43
N ASP A 436 53.31 -22.21 1.79
CA ASP A 436 53.37 -21.47 3.05
C ASP A 436 52.68 -22.23 4.23
N ASP A 437 51.94 -23.31 3.93
CA ASP A 437 51.48 -24.37 4.86
C ASP A 437 52.52 -25.50 5.01
#